data_AF-A0A383BKT3-F1
#
_entry.id   AF-A0A383BKT3-F1
#
_cell.length_a   1.000
_cell.length_b   1.000
_cell.length_c   1.000
_cell.angle_alpha   90.00
_cell.angle_beta   90.00
_cell.angle_gamma   90.00
#
_symmetry.space_group_name_H-M   'P 1'
#
loop_
_entity.id
_entity.type
_entity.pdbx_description
1 polymer ?
#
loop_
_entity_poly.entity_id
_entity_poly.type
_entity_poly.pdbx_seq_one_letter_code
_entity_poly.pdbx_strand_id
1 'polypeptide(L)'
;FTEGWALYAERIAKTDMGLYDDDPLGDLGRLQAEMFRAVRLVVDTGLHAKRWSREQSIDYMVSKTGMTEAEVTREIERYVVWPGQATGYKTGQLAILNLRAMAEAELGEDFDLREFHELVLMNGAMPLALLGEEVSHWINRKIGREHSAQLTKGGSG
;
A
#
# COMPACT_ATOMS: atom_id res chain seq x y z
N PHE A 1 3.92 6.56 1.73
CA PHE A 1 2.93 6.44 2.81
C PHE A 1 1.59 7.04 2.38
N THR A 2 1.45 8.36 2.26
CA THR A 2 0.17 9.06 2.05
C THR A 2 -0.66 8.49 0.89
N GLU A 3 -0.07 8.37 -0.29
CA GLU A 3 -0.76 7.83 -1.47
C GLU A 3 -1.11 6.34 -1.34
N GLY A 4 -0.29 5.59 -0.62
CA GLY A 4 -0.54 4.19 -0.30
C GLY A 4 -1.70 4.01 0.67
N TRP A 5 -1.80 4.89 1.67
CA TRP A 5 -2.92 4.92 2.61
C TRP A 5 -4.23 5.23 1.90
N ALA A 6 -4.26 6.23 1.01
CA ALA A 6 -5.46 6.57 0.24
C ALA A 6 -5.96 5.36 -0.58
N LEU A 7 -5.07 4.70 -1.31
CA LEU A 7 -5.42 3.52 -2.11
C LEU A 7 -5.79 2.30 -1.23
N TYR A 8 -5.22 2.19 -0.03
CA TYR A 8 -5.61 1.18 0.96
C TYR A 8 -7.03 1.44 1.49
N ALA A 9 -7.38 2.70 1.76
CA ALA A 9 -8.72 3.09 2.18
C ALA A 9 -9.78 2.81 1.10
N GLU A 10 -9.46 2.98 -0.18
CA GLU A 10 -10.36 2.56 -1.28
C GLU A 10 -10.68 1.06 -1.22
N ARG A 11 -9.70 0.22 -0.86
CA ARG A 11 -9.93 -1.23 -0.66
C ARG A 11 -10.82 -1.48 0.55
N ILE A 12 -10.56 -0.83 1.69
CA ILE A 12 -11.36 -0.96 2.91
C ILE A 12 -12.83 -0.68 2.65
N ALA A 13 -13.12 0.41 1.91
CA ALA A 13 -14.48 0.76 1.51
C ALA A 13 -15.20 -0.44 0.88
N LYS A 14 -14.50 -1.21 0.02
CA LYS A 14 -15.05 -2.44 -0.55
C LYS A 14 -15.06 -3.61 0.43
N THR A 15 -13.92 -3.94 1.06
CA THR A 15 -13.73 -5.24 1.72
C THR A 15 -14.24 -5.29 3.16
N ASP A 16 -14.13 -4.20 3.89
CA ASP A 16 -14.40 -4.17 5.33
C ASP A 16 -15.69 -3.42 5.66
N MET A 17 -16.11 -2.50 4.79
CA MET A 17 -17.30 -1.68 4.98
C MET A 17 -18.48 -2.04 4.06
N GLY A 18 -18.25 -2.84 3.01
CA GLY A 18 -19.30 -3.28 2.08
C GLY A 18 -19.92 -2.16 1.23
N LEU A 19 -19.25 -1.02 1.02
CA LEU A 19 -19.83 0.16 0.34
C LEU A 19 -20.31 -0.11 -1.09
N TYR A 20 -19.80 -1.15 -1.73
CA TYR A 20 -20.13 -1.50 -3.12
C TYR A 20 -20.80 -2.87 -3.24
N ASP A 21 -21.43 -3.39 -2.17
CA ASP A 21 -22.05 -4.72 -2.22
C ASP A 21 -23.29 -4.74 -3.12
N ASP A 22 -24.04 -3.64 -3.15
CA ASP A 22 -25.20 -3.44 -4.03
C ASP A 22 -24.88 -2.52 -5.24
N ASP A 23 -23.62 -2.14 -5.44
CA ASP A 23 -23.18 -1.25 -6.52
C ASP A 23 -22.00 -1.84 -7.33
N PRO A 24 -22.26 -2.79 -8.24
CA PRO A 24 -21.22 -3.42 -9.04
C PRO A 24 -20.55 -2.46 -10.03
N LEU A 25 -21.24 -1.40 -10.48
CA LEU A 25 -20.66 -0.39 -11.36
C LEU A 25 -19.70 0.53 -10.60
N GLY A 26 -20.05 0.90 -9.36
CA GLY A 26 -19.14 1.58 -8.46
C GLY A 26 -17.87 0.76 -8.17
N ASP A 27 -18.00 -0.54 -7.88
CA ASP A 27 -16.84 -1.42 -7.68
C ASP A 27 -15.98 -1.55 -8.94
N LEU A 28 -16.59 -1.58 -10.13
CA LEU A 28 -15.86 -1.55 -11.39
C LEU A 28 -15.03 -0.26 -11.53
N GLY A 29 -15.59 0.89 -11.16
CA GLY A 29 -14.85 2.16 -11.13
C GLY A 29 -13.67 2.13 -10.15
N ARG A 30 -13.86 1.57 -8.95
CA ARG A 30 -12.78 1.34 -7.97
C ARG A 30 -11.68 0.43 -8.54
N LEU A 31 -12.05 -0.67 -9.20
CA LEU A 31 -11.11 -1.59 -9.84
C LEU A 31 -10.35 -0.91 -11.00
N GLN A 32 -11.02 -0.08 -11.80
CA GLN A 32 -10.37 0.70 -12.85
C GLN A 32 -9.35 1.69 -12.25
N ALA A 33 -9.72 2.37 -11.17
CA ALA A 33 -8.82 3.26 -10.44
C ALA A 33 -7.61 2.52 -9.89
N GLU A 34 -7.80 1.34 -9.30
CA GLU A 34 -6.73 0.48 -8.78
C GLU A 34 -5.81 -0.03 -9.91
N MET A 35 -6.38 -0.46 -11.04
CA MET A 35 -5.64 -0.91 -12.22
C MET A 35 -4.75 0.20 -12.77
N PHE A 36 -5.24 1.45 -12.83
CA PHE A 36 -4.43 2.59 -13.24
C PHE A 36 -3.20 2.78 -12.34
N ARG A 37 -3.34 2.68 -11.01
CA ARG A 37 -2.19 2.78 -10.09
C ARG A 37 -1.25 1.58 -10.17
N ALA A 38 -1.75 0.41 -10.55
CA ALA A 38 -0.90 -0.75 -10.85
C ALA A 38 -0.09 -0.55 -12.14
N VAL A 39 -0.73 -0.05 -13.20
CA VAL A 39 -0.06 0.27 -14.49
C VAL A 39 1.02 1.32 -14.31
N ARG A 40 0.85 2.29 -13.39
CA ARG A 40 1.89 3.26 -13.01
C ARG A 40 3.22 2.61 -12.60
N LEU A 41 3.19 1.47 -11.89
CA LEU A 41 4.42 0.74 -11.56
C LEU A 41 5.14 0.25 -12.80
N VAL A 42 4.37 -0.30 -13.75
CA VAL A 42 4.90 -0.88 -14.98
C VAL A 42 5.50 0.20 -15.88
N VAL A 43 4.79 1.30 -16.12
CA VAL A 43 5.29 2.34 -17.03
C VAL A 43 6.43 3.15 -16.45
N ASP A 44 6.43 3.46 -15.14
CA ASP A 44 7.52 4.21 -14.51
C ASP A 44 8.82 3.38 -14.50
N THR A 45 8.75 2.12 -14.09
CA THR A 45 9.91 1.21 -14.18
C THR A 45 10.26 0.85 -15.62
N GLY A 46 9.27 0.82 -16.51
CA GLY A 46 9.43 0.70 -17.95
C GLY A 46 10.36 1.78 -18.50
N LEU A 47 9.99 3.04 -18.28
CA LEU A 47 10.76 4.22 -18.69
C LEU A 47 12.15 4.22 -18.07
N HIS A 48 12.23 4.10 -16.75
CA HIS A 48 13.44 4.47 -16.00
C HIS A 48 14.41 3.33 -15.72
N ALA A 49 13.97 2.08 -15.80
CA ALA A 49 14.82 0.90 -15.56
C ALA A 49 14.86 -0.06 -16.76
N LYS A 50 13.76 -0.22 -17.50
CA LYS A 50 13.67 -1.11 -18.66
C LYS A 50 13.90 -0.41 -20.00
N ARG A 51 14.16 0.89 -19.98
CA ARG A 51 14.47 1.72 -21.16
C ARG A 51 13.36 1.70 -22.23
N TRP A 52 12.10 1.62 -21.80
CA TRP A 52 10.97 1.82 -22.70
C TRP A 52 10.98 3.24 -23.25
N SER A 53 10.56 3.39 -24.50
CA SER A 53 10.28 4.72 -25.05
C SER A 53 9.01 5.31 -24.43
N ARG A 54 8.83 6.62 -24.64
CA ARG A 54 7.60 7.33 -24.30
C ARG A 54 6.40 6.67 -24.98
N GLU A 55 6.52 6.35 -26.26
CA GLU A 55 5.46 5.76 -27.09
C GLU A 55 5.09 4.36 -26.61
N GLN A 56 6.07 3.51 -26.30
CA GLN A 56 5.82 2.18 -25.72
C GLN A 56 5.04 2.27 -24.40
N SER A 57 5.34 3.28 -23.59
CA SER A 57 4.66 3.50 -22.30
C SER A 57 3.23 4.02 -22.49
N ILE A 58 2.99 4.87 -23.49
CA ILE A 58 1.65 5.34 -23.89
C ILE A 58 0.82 4.17 -24.38
N ASP A 59 1.32 3.40 -25.35
CA ASP A 59 0.62 2.25 -25.94
C ASP A 59 0.25 1.23 -24.87
N TYR A 60 1.18 0.93 -23.97
CA TYR A 60 0.92 0.03 -22.85
C TYR A 60 -0.20 0.56 -21.96
N MET A 61 -0.12 1.80 -21.49
CA MET A 61 -1.11 2.34 -20.56
C MET A 61 -2.51 2.48 -21.21
N VAL A 62 -2.61 2.95 -22.46
CA VAL A 62 -3.88 2.99 -23.21
C VAL A 62 -4.53 1.60 -23.29
N SER A 63 -3.75 0.58 -23.62
CA SER A 63 -4.24 -0.79 -23.76
C SER A 63 -4.75 -1.43 -22.45
N LYS A 64 -4.41 -0.84 -21.30
CA LYS A 64 -4.72 -1.40 -19.97
C LYS A 64 -5.75 -0.63 -19.19
N THR A 65 -5.86 0.68 -19.35
CA THR A 65 -6.62 1.51 -18.39
C THR A 65 -7.99 1.96 -18.87
N GLY A 66 -8.26 1.86 -20.18
CA GLY A 66 -9.46 2.43 -20.80
C GLY A 66 -9.47 3.96 -20.82
N MET A 67 -8.33 4.60 -20.51
CA MET A 67 -8.16 6.05 -20.60
C MET A 67 -7.92 6.49 -22.04
N THR A 68 -8.21 7.75 -22.33
CA THR A 68 -7.92 8.32 -23.65
C THR A 68 -6.41 8.50 -23.85
N GLU A 69 -5.96 8.44 -25.11
CA GLU A 69 -4.56 8.68 -25.45
C GLU A 69 -4.07 10.03 -24.91
N ALA A 70 -4.88 11.09 -25.04
CA ALA A 70 -4.53 12.41 -24.54
C ALA A 70 -4.33 12.47 -23.01
N GLU A 71 -5.10 11.71 -22.23
CA GLU A 71 -4.89 11.61 -20.78
C GLU A 71 -3.64 10.81 -20.45
N VAL A 72 -3.44 9.68 -21.12
CA VAL A 72 -2.26 8.83 -20.93
C VAL A 72 -0.99 9.58 -21.30
N THR A 73 -0.96 10.31 -22.41
CA THR A 73 0.20 11.11 -22.83
C THR A 73 0.61 12.10 -21.75
N ARG A 74 -0.33 12.84 -21.15
CA ARG A 74 -0.05 13.77 -20.06
C ARG A 74 0.55 13.08 -18.84
N GLU A 75 0.03 11.90 -18.49
CA GLU A 75 0.54 11.10 -17.38
C GLU A 75 1.97 10.59 -17.65
N ILE A 76 2.22 10.03 -18.83
CA ILE A 76 3.56 9.54 -19.22
C ILE A 76 4.58 10.67 -19.23
N GLU A 77 4.25 11.83 -19.82
CA GLU A 77 5.14 12.99 -19.83
C GLU A 77 5.48 13.49 -18.42
N ARG A 78 4.52 13.42 -17.49
CA ARG A 78 4.78 13.70 -16.08
C ARG A 78 5.77 12.69 -15.48
N TYR A 79 5.64 11.40 -15.79
CA TYR A 79 6.55 10.37 -15.25
C TYR A 79 7.96 10.49 -15.82
N VAL A 80 8.11 11.00 -17.03
CA VAL A 80 9.44 11.29 -17.63
C VAL A 80 10.21 12.30 -16.80
N VAL A 81 9.55 13.36 -16.30
CA VAL A 81 10.21 14.43 -15.52
C VAL A 81 10.24 14.18 -14.02
N TRP A 82 9.44 13.24 -13.51
CA TRP A 82 9.37 12.91 -12.08
C TRP A 82 9.50 11.40 -11.82
N PRO A 83 10.71 10.84 -11.99
CA PRO A 83 10.93 9.39 -11.86
C PRO A 83 10.57 8.89 -10.46
N GLY A 84 9.88 7.74 -10.40
CA GLY A 84 9.57 7.04 -9.16
C GLY A 84 8.33 7.54 -8.42
N GLN A 85 7.83 8.76 -8.68
CA GLN A 85 6.66 9.30 -7.99
C GLN A 85 5.42 8.42 -8.20
N ALA A 86 5.21 7.96 -9.43
CA ALA A 86 4.06 7.15 -9.81
C ALA A 86 4.04 5.79 -9.09
N THR A 87 5.20 5.30 -8.65
CA THR A 87 5.32 4.02 -7.94
C THR A 87 4.86 4.08 -6.49
N GLY A 88 4.84 5.27 -5.88
CA GLY A 88 4.56 5.45 -4.45
C GLY A 88 3.14 5.04 -4.03
N TYR A 89 2.18 5.10 -4.95
CA TYR A 89 0.78 4.71 -4.72
C TYR A 89 0.68 3.21 -4.39
N LYS A 90 1.01 2.35 -5.36
CA LYS A 90 0.79 0.92 -5.24
C LYS A 90 1.82 0.25 -4.34
N THR A 91 3.07 0.71 -4.32
CA THR A 91 4.07 0.20 -3.35
C THR A 91 3.66 0.52 -1.92
N GLY A 92 3.17 1.73 -1.65
CA GLY A 92 2.65 2.09 -0.33
C GLY A 92 1.44 1.26 0.08
N GLN A 93 0.48 1.06 -0.83
CA GLN A 93 -0.70 0.23 -0.55
C GLN A 93 -0.29 -1.22 -0.26
N LEU A 94 0.56 -1.83 -1.10
CA LEU A 94 1.02 -3.21 -0.90
C LEU A 94 1.77 -3.38 0.42
N ALA A 95 2.60 -2.40 0.81
CA ALA A 95 3.28 -2.43 2.09
C ALA A 95 2.27 -2.47 3.26
N ILE A 96 1.26 -1.58 3.26
CA ILE A 96 0.24 -1.56 4.32
C ILE A 96 -0.57 -2.85 4.34
N LEU A 97 -0.91 -3.39 3.17
CA LEU A 97 -1.62 -4.67 3.05
C LEU A 97 -0.81 -5.84 3.60
N ASN A 98 0.49 -5.90 3.31
CA ASN A 98 1.38 -6.92 3.84
C ASN A 98 1.52 -6.82 5.36
N LEU A 99 1.61 -5.59 5.90
CA LEU A 99 1.66 -5.37 7.34
C LEU A 99 0.36 -5.78 8.03
N ARG A 100 -0.80 -5.48 7.42
CA ARG A 100 -2.10 -5.96 7.90
C ARG A 100 -2.17 -7.47 7.91
N ALA A 101 -1.80 -8.13 6.81
CA ALA A 101 -1.83 -9.58 6.71
C ALA A 101 -0.90 -10.26 7.73
N MET A 102 0.28 -9.67 7.98
CA MET A 102 1.20 -10.12 9.02
C MET A 102 0.58 -9.99 10.42
N ALA A 103 -0.06 -8.86 10.72
CA ALA A 103 -0.74 -8.65 12.00
C ALA A 103 -1.93 -9.60 12.21
N GLU A 104 -2.77 -9.80 11.18
CA GLU A 104 -3.88 -10.75 11.19
C GLU A 104 -3.36 -12.18 11.47
N ALA A 105 -2.23 -12.56 10.85
CA ALA A 105 -1.63 -13.89 11.04
C ALA A 105 -1.02 -14.09 12.43
N GLU A 106 -0.31 -13.09 12.97
CA GLU A 106 0.37 -13.22 14.26
C GLU A 106 -0.57 -13.04 15.47
N LEU A 107 -1.60 -12.20 15.36
CA LEU A 107 -2.53 -11.90 16.45
C LEU A 107 -3.78 -12.77 16.44
N GLY A 108 -4.18 -13.33 15.30
CA GLY A 108 -5.35 -14.20 15.20
C GLY A 108 -6.62 -13.52 15.73
N GLU A 109 -7.27 -14.12 16.72
CA GLU A 109 -8.48 -13.58 17.35
C GLU A 109 -8.25 -12.26 18.11
N ASP A 110 -7.00 -11.98 18.52
CA ASP A 110 -6.64 -10.74 19.20
C ASP A 110 -6.39 -9.56 18.24
N PHE A 111 -6.52 -9.78 16.92
CA PHE A 111 -6.39 -8.72 15.92
C PHE A 111 -7.63 -7.81 15.94
N ASP A 112 -7.42 -6.51 16.18
CA ASP A 112 -8.43 -5.46 15.99
C ASP A 112 -8.02 -4.51 14.85
N LEU A 113 -8.86 -4.44 13.81
CA LEU A 113 -8.63 -3.58 12.65
C LEU A 113 -8.58 -2.09 13.02
N ARG A 114 -9.35 -1.65 14.03
CA ARG A 114 -9.38 -0.26 14.48
C ARG A 114 -8.06 0.11 15.13
N GLU A 115 -7.52 -0.76 15.98
CA GLU A 115 -6.21 -0.55 16.60
C GLU A 115 -5.10 -0.51 15.55
N PHE A 116 -5.17 -1.39 14.53
CA PHE A 116 -4.24 -1.34 13.40
C PHE A 116 -4.31 0.00 12.65
N HIS A 117 -5.51 0.52 12.38
CA HIS A 117 -5.66 1.84 11.74
C HIS A 117 -5.20 3.00 12.62
N GLU A 118 -5.47 2.95 13.92
CA GLU A 118 -4.95 3.93 14.88
C GLU A 118 -3.42 3.95 14.86
N LEU A 119 -2.77 2.78 14.91
CA LEU A 119 -1.32 2.67 14.84
C LEU A 119 -0.75 3.28 13.55
N VAL A 120 -1.38 2.98 12.40
CA VAL A 120 -0.94 3.47 11.10
C VAL A 120 -1.10 4.99 11.00
N LEU A 121 -2.16 5.58 11.57
CA LEU A 121 -2.50 6.99 11.40
C LEU A 121 -1.90 7.92 12.46
N MET A 122 -1.85 7.50 13.71
CA MET A 122 -1.52 8.39 14.85
C MET A 122 -0.08 8.89 14.83
N ASN A 123 0.83 8.15 14.18
CA ASN A 123 2.23 8.54 14.04
C ASN A 123 2.49 9.51 12.86
N GLY A 124 1.44 9.88 12.13
CA GLY A 124 1.55 10.74 10.95
C GLY A 124 2.23 10.04 9.77
N ALA A 125 2.56 10.82 8.73
CA ALA A 125 3.21 10.27 7.54
C ALA A 125 4.67 9.90 7.84
N MET A 126 5.00 8.61 7.71
CA MET A 126 6.33 8.09 7.99
C MET A 126 6.87 7.18 6.86
N PRO A 127 8.19 6.95 6.76
CA PRO A 127 8.77 5.94 5.88
C PRO A 127 8.15 4.55 6.12
N LEU A 128 7.93 3.78 5.05
CA LEU A 128 7.28 2.46 5.14
C LEU A 128 8.08 1.46 5.98
N ALA A 129 9.41 1.60 6.04
CA ALA A 129 10.26 0.77 6.90
C ALA A 129 9.95 1.01 8.39
N LEU A 130 9.88 2.28 8.81
CA LEU A 130 9.54 2.63 10.18
C LEU A 130 8.10 2.22 10.53
N LEU A 131 7.16 2.34 9.59
CA LEU A 131 5.80 1.80 9.79
C LEU A 131 5.84 0.29 10.06
N GLY A 132 6.69 -0.45 9.34
CA GLY A 132 6.87 -1.88 9.57
C GLY A 132 7.44 -2.22 10.96
N GLU A 133 8.37 -1.41 11.44
CA GLU A 133 8.92 -1.52 12.81
C GLU A 133 7.82 -1.26 13.86
N GLU A 134 7.02 -0.21 13.69
CA GLU A 134 5.91 0.12 14.61
C GLU A 134 4.85 -0.99 14.68
N VAL A 135 4.47 -1.57 13.53
CA VAL A 135 3.56 -2.72 13.48
C VAL A 135 4.17 -3.93 14.19
N SER A 136 5.46 -4.20 13.96
CA SER A 136 6.15 -5.31 14.62
C SER A 136 6.23 -5.14 16.14
N HIS A 137 6.52 -3.93 16.62
CA HIS A 137 6.52 -3.61 18.05
C HIS A 137 5.11 -3.76 18.66
N TRP A 138 4.08 -3.27 17.99
CA TRP A 138 2.70 -3.43 18.45
C TRP A 138 2.28 -4.90 18.56
N ILE A 139 2.61 -5.74 17.57
CA ILE A 139 2.37 -7.19 17.62
C ILE A 139 3.11 -7.83 18.82
N ASN A 140 4.40 -7.52 18.99
CA ASN A 140 5.19 -8.08 20.09
C ASN A 140 4.66 -7.70 21.48
N ARG A 141 4.15 -6.46 21.64
CA ARG A 141 3.47 -6.03 22.87
C ARG A 141 2.20 -6.82 23.12
N LYS A 142 1.36 -7.01 22.10
CA LYS A 142 0.10 -7.78 22.20
C LYS A 142 0.32 -9.24 22.56
N ILE A 143 1.34 -9.89 21.99
CA ILE A 143 1.68 -11.30 22.27
C ILE A 143 2.49 -11.45 23.58
N GLY A 144 2.87 -10.34 24.24
CA GLY A 144 3.64 -10.38 25.48
C GLY A 144 5.10 -10.82 25.31
N ARG A 145 5.67 -10.70 24.10
CA ARG A 145 7.06 -11.11 23.79
C ARG A 145 8.13 -10.16 24.38
N GLU A 146 7.74 -9.05 25.01
CA GLU A 146 8.69 -8.04 25.51
C GLU A 146 9.23 -8.27 26.95
N HIS A 147 8.85 -9.35 27.66
CA HIS A 147 9.20 -9.51 29.09
C HIS A 147 10.10 -10.70 29.51
N SER A 148 10.76 -11.40 28.58
CA SER A 148 11.61 -12.56 28.96
C SER A 148 13.13 -12.30 29.01
N ALA A 149 13.62 -11.09 28.67
CA ALA A 149 15.07 -10.84 28.55
C ALA A 149 15.75 -10.20 29.79
N GLN A 150 15.02 -9.91 30.87
CA GLN A 150 15.60 -9.18 32.04
C GLN A 150 15.60 -9.94 33.38
N LEU A 151 15.17 -11.21 33.44
CA LEU A 151 15.09 -11.96 34.71
C LEU A 151 16.19 -13.01 34.97
N THR A 152 17.26 -13.07 34.17
CA THR A 152 18.38 -14.03 34.38
C THR A 152 19.72 -13.41 34.82
N LYS A 153 19.74 -12.17 35.32
CA LYS A 153 20.96 -11.55 35.89
C LYS A 153 20.81 -11.10 37.36
N GLY A 154 20.22 -11.94 38.20
CA GLY A 154 20.05 -11.60 39.62
C GLY A 154 19.90 -12.81 40.54
N GLY A 155 20.78 -13.81 40.42
CA GLY A 155 20.74 -14.93 41.35
C GLY A 155 21.92 -15.90 41.21
N SER A 156 23.06 -15.55 41.79
CA SER A 156 24.03 -16.50 42.35
C SER A 156 25.28 -15.78 42.87
N GLY A 157 25.58 -15.95 44.16
CA GLY A 157 26.94 -15.83 44.72
C GLY A 157 27.17 -14.63 45.61
#